data_AF-A0A0N0D2Y0-F1
#
_entry.id   AF-A0A0N0D2Y0-F1
#
_cell.length_a   1.000
_cell.length_b   1.000
_cell.length_c   1.000
_cell.angle_alpha   90.00
_cell.angle_beta   90.00
_cell.angle_gamma   90.00
#
_symmetry.space_group_name_H-M   'P 1'
#
loop_
_entity.id
_entity.type
_entity.pdbx_description
1 polymer ?
#
loop_
_entity_poly.entity_id
_entity_poly.type
_entity_poly.pdbx_seq_one_letter_code
_entity_poly.pdbx_strand_id
1 'polypeptide(L)'
;MMGSPEVELGKYSDEVLHQVTLTQDFYMQTTEEIQGQWEAIMGNNPSYFSSCCVNCPVENLSWNDTQEFIQKLNQKGSVYISSTN
;
A
#
# COMPACT_ATOMS: atom_id res chain seq x y z
N MET A 1 -1.96 6.64 19.33
CA MET A 1 -0.52 6.57 19.68
C MET A 1 0.20 5.84 18.54
N MET A 2 1.40 6.27 18.18
CA MET A 2 2.27 5.60 17.19
C MET A 2 3.68 5.43 17.77
N GLY A 3 4.38 4.35 17.43
CA GLY A 3 5.63 3.90 18.07
C GLY A 3 5.39 2.81 19.11
N SER A 4 6.44 2.39 19.83
CA SER A 4 6.40 1.31 20.83
C SER A 4 6.76 1.78 22.25
N PRO A 5 6.19 1.19 23.32
CA PRO A 5 6.58 1.46 24.70
C PRO A 5 8.09 1.32 24.93
N GLU A 6 8.62 2.06 25.90
CA GLU A 6 10.07 2.03 26.19
C GLU A 6 10.56 0.64 26.64
N VAL A 7 9.69 -0.11 27.30
CA VAL A 7 10.02 -1.43 27.89
C VAL A 7 9.72 -2.61 26.95
N GLU A 8 9.28 -2.37 25.71
CA GLU A 8 9.02 -3.44 24.75
C GLU A 8 10.33 -4.09 24.28
N LEU A 9 10.44 -5.40 24.46
CA LEU A 9 11.61 -6.16 24.03
C LEU A 9 11.67 -6.22 22.50
N GLY A 10 12.85 -5.89 21.95
CA GLY A 10 13.07 -5.96 20.50
C GLY A 10 12.73 -4.68 19.73
N LYS A 11 12.34 -3.60 20.42
CA LYS A 11 12.13 -2.31 19.78
C LYS A 11 13.40 -1.75 19.16
N TYR A 12 13.26 -1.05 18.05
CA TYR A 12 14.29 -0.21 17.49
C TYR A 12 14.33 1.18 18.15
N SER A 13 15.46 1.88 18.00
CA SER A 13 15.69 3.19 18.63
C SER A 13 14.81 4.32 18.08
N ASP A 14 14.24 4.13 16.89
CA ASP A 14 13.40 5.09 16.18
C ASP A 14 11.89 4.90 16.45
N GLU A 15 11.48 3.88 17.20
CA GLU A 15 10.09 3.62 17.55
C GLU A 15 9.60 4.43 18.78
N VAL A 16 9.91 5.73 18.83
CA VAL A 16 9.52 6.59 19.95
C VAL A 16 8.00 6.77 20.00
N LEU A 17 7.37 6.42 21.12
CA LEU A 17 5.93 6.53 21.32
C LEU A 17 5.47 8.00 21.37
N HIS A 18 4.52 8.39 20.53
CA HIS A 18 3.95 9.74 20.51
C HIS A 18 2.47 9.75 20.10
N GLN A 19 1.78 10.85 20.39
CA GLN A 19 0.39 11.05 19.98
C GLN A 19 0.35 11.53 18.53
N VAL A 20 -0.53 10.92 17.74
CA VAL A 20 -0.82 11.30 16.34
C VAL A 20 -2.30 11.64 16.25
N THR A 21 -2.59 12.76 15.57
CA THR A 21 -3.96 13.20 15.26
C THR A 21 -4.12 13.25 13.75
N LEU A 22 -5.00 12.40 13.22
CA LEU A 22 -5.42 12.45 11.82
C LEU A 22 -6.59 13.42 11.72
N THR A 23 -6.44 14.49 10.94
CA THR A 23 -7.41 15.59 10.87
C THR A 23 -8.50 15.38 9.83
N GLN A 24 -8.34 14.36 8.99
CA GLN A 24 -9.24 14.00 7.91
C GLN A 24 -9.43 12.49 7.89
N ASP A 25 -10.63 12.07 7.53
CA ASP A 25 -10.91 10.66 7.26
C ASP A 25 -10.19 10.24 5.98
N PHE A 26 -9.76 8.98 5.95
CA PHE A 26 -9.19 8.37 4.75
C PHE A 26 -9.55 6.89 4.70
N TYR A 27 -9.49 6.33 3.49
CA TYR A 27 -9.66 4.91 3.26
C TYR A 27 -8.30 4.23 3.16
N MET A 28 -8.24 2.99 3.64
CA MET A 28 -7.10 2.10 3.47
C MET A 28 -7.64 0.78 2.93
N GLN A 29 -6.87 0.13 2.05
CA GLN A 29 -7.20 -1.23 1.63
C GLN A 29 -7.21 -2.17 2.85
N THR A 30 -8.09 -3.16 2.80
CA THR A 30 -8.23 -4.16 3.88
C THR A 30 -7.18 -5.25 3.84
N THR A 31 -6.44 -5.35 2.73
CA THR A 31 -5.37 -6.34 2.49
C THR A 31 -4.21 -5.64 1.79
N GLU A 32 -3.06 -6.30 1.75
CA GLU A 32 -1.99 -5.89 0.84
C GLU A 32 -2.47 -5.91 -0.62
N GLU A 33 -1.77 -5.15 -1.46
CA GLU A 33 -2.01 -5.13 -2.90
C GLU A 33 -1.79 -6.52 -3.50
N ILE A 34 -2.76 -7.01 -4.26
CA ILE A 34 -2.75 -8.38 -4.78
C ILE A 34 -2.15 -8.45 -6.19
N GLN A 35 -1.56 -9.59 -6.52
CA GLN A 35 -0.91 -9.84 -7.82
C GLN A 35 -1.81 -9.54 -9.02
N GLY A 36 -3.08 -9.96 -8.98
CA GLY A 36 -4.01 -9.73 -10.08
C GLY A 36 -4.34 -8.25 -10.32
N GLN A 37 -4.45 -7.46 -9.24
CA GLN A 37 -4.71 -6.03 -9.36
C GLN A 37 -3.48 -5.30 -9.88
N TRP A 38 -2.30 -5.65 -9.38
CA TRP A 38 -1.03 -5.16 -9.90
C TRP A 38 -0.88 -5.42 -11.41
N GLU A 39 -1.06 -6.68 -11.84
CA GLU A 39 -0.92 -7.07 -13.25
C GLU A 39 -1.94 -6.36 -14.15
N ALA A 40 -3.18 -6.15 -13.68
CA ALA A 40 -4.20 -5.42 -14.42
C ALA A 40 -3.89 -3.91 -14.62
N ILE A 41 -3.05 -3.32 -13.77
CA ILE A 41 -2.62 -1.91 -13.88
C ILE A 41 -1.27 -1.80 -14.61
N MET A 42 -0.31 -2.64 -14.26
CA MET A 42 1.08 -2.53 -14.69
C MET A 42 1.41 -3.37 -15.93
N GLY A 43 0.65 -4.44 -16.19
CA GLY A 43 0.83 -5.33 -17.34
C GLY A 43 1.91 -6.40 -17.16
N ASN A 44 2.45 -6.54 -15.95
CA ASN A 44 3.43 -7.54 -15.58
C ASN A 44 3.24 -7.98 -14.12
N ASN A 45 3.83 -9.11 -13.72
CA ASN A 45 3.83 -9.59 -12.35
C ASN A 45 5.28 -9.89 -11.90
N PRO A 46 5.86 -9.09 -10.99
CA PRO A 46 7.24 -9.25 -10.52
C PRO A 46 7.41 -10.29 -9.40
N SER A 47 6.30 -10.86 -8.91
CA SER A 47 6.33 -11.80 -7.78
C SER A 47 7.15 -13.05 -8.14
N TYR A 48 8.09 -13.40 -7.27
CA TYR A 48 8.73 -14.70 -7.25
C TYR A 48 7.69 -15.82 -7.06
N PHE A 49 6.74 -15.64 -6.14
CA PHE A 49 5.63 -16.57 -5.92
C PHE A 49 4.43 -16.31 -6.85
N SER A 50 4.70 -16.08 -8.13
CA SER A 50 3.68 -15.71 -9.14
C SER A 50 2.69 -16.82 -9.50
N SER A 51 3.04 -18.09 -9.27
CA SER A 51 2.15 -19.23 -9.51
C SER A 51 1.31 -19.63 -8.31
N CYS A 52 1.45 -18.94 -7.17
CA CYS A 52 0.76 -19.29 -5.94
C CYS A 52 -0.74 -18.98 -6.01
N CYS A 53 -1.12 -17.72 -6.24
CA CYS A 53 -2.50 -17.30 -6.49
C CYS A 53 -2.64 -15.86 -6.99
N VAL A 54 -3.73 -15.56 -7.72
CA VAL A 54 -4.04 -14.20 -8.22
C VAL A 54 -4.39 -13.19 -7.10
N ASN A 55 -4.88 -13.68 -5.96
CA ASN A 55 -5.26 -12.88 -4.79
C ASN A 55 -4.16 -12.84 -3.72
N CYS A 56 -2.96 -13.30 -4.04
CA CYS A 56 -1.81 -13.30 -3.13
C CYS A 56 -1.18 -11.90 -3.17
N PRO A 57 -0.52 -11.44 -2.09
CA PRO A 57 0.22 -10.18 -2.13
C PRO A 57 1.26 -10.18 -3.26
N VAL A 58 1.38 -9.05 -3.95
CA VAL A 58 2.48 -8.82 -4.87
C VAL A 58 3.77 -8.55 -4.08
N GLU A 59 4.89 -9.09 -4.54
CA GLU A 59 6.21 -8.90 -3.91
C GLU A 59 7.34 -8.70 -4.93
N ASN A 60 8.56 -8.46 -4.46
CA ASN A 60 9.72 -7.98 -5.23
C ASN A 60 9.51 -6.63 -5.94
N LEU A 61 8.89 -5.69 -5.23
CA LEU A 61 8.68 -4.33 -5.71
C LEU A 61 9.68 -3.37 -5.08
N SER A 62 10.17 -2.41 -5.87
CA SER A 62 10.82 -1.23 -5.34
C SER A 62 9.80 -0.16 -4.92
N TRP A 63 10.27 0.83 -4.16
CA TRP A 63 9.46 2.00 -3.84
C TRP A 63 9.03 2.76 -5.11
N ASN A 64 9.89 2.83 -6.12
CA ASN A 64 9.60 3.51 -7.39
C ASN A 64 8.51 2.78 -8.18
N ASP A 65 8.53 1.45 -8.22
CA ASP A 65 7.47 0.66 -8.89
C ASP A 65 6.11 0.95 -8.25
N THR A 66 6.10 1.07 -6.92
CA THR A 66 4.89 1.40 -6.16
C THR A 66 4.36 2.80 -6.51
N GLN A 67 5.25 3.79 -6.67
CA GLN A 67 4.84 5.13 -7.11
C GLN A 67 4.23 5.12 -8.53
N GLU A 68 4.84 4.37 -9.46
CA GLU A 68 4.31 4.22 -10.83
C GLU A 68 2.94 3.55 -10.82
N PHE A 69 2.77 2.48 -10.03
CA PHE A 69 1.49 1.82 -9.85
C PHE A 69 0.41 2.79 -9.36
N ILE A 70 0.69 3.58 -8.31
CA ILE A 70 -0.25 4.57 -7.77
C ILE A 70 -0.61 5.62 -8.83
N GLN A 71 0.37 6.09 -9.61
CA GLN A 71 0.11 7.04 -10.69
C GLN A 71 -0.83 6.46 -11.76
N LYS A 72 -0.58 5.24 -12.24
CA LYS A 72 -1.45 4.58 -13.21
C LYS A 72 -2.83 4.26 -12.65
N LEU A 73 -2.90 3.81 -11.39
CA LEU A 73 -4.17 3.56 -10.69
C LEU A 73 -5.00 4.85 -10.61
N ASN A 74 -4.39 5.96 -10.21
CA ASN A 74 -5.06 7.27 -10.13
C ASN A 74 -5.51 7.77 -11.51
N GLN A 75 -4.77 7.49 -12.58
CA GLN A 75 -5.21 7.81 -13.94
C GLN A 75 -6.45 7.01 -14.35
N LYS A 76 -6.55 5.73 -13.93
CA LYS A 76 -7.76 4.93 -14.14
C LYS A 76 -8.93 5.37 -13.24
N GLY A 77 -8.65 5.85 -12.03
CA GLY A 77 -9.63 6.33 -11.05
C GLY A 77 -10.10 7.79 -11.22
N SER A 78 -9.36 8.63 -11.95
CA SER A 78 -9.67 10.07 -12.12
C SER A 78 -10.97 10.36 -12.89
N VAL A 79 -11.60 9.34 -13.47
CA VAL A 79 -12.95 9.44 -14.06
C VAL A 79 -14.05 9.54 -12.99
N TYR A 80 -13.83 9.03 -11.77
CA TYR A 80 -14.86 9.00 -10.71
C TYR A 80 -14.89 10.23 -9.80
N ILE A 81 -13.85 11.07 -9.80
CA ILE A 81 -13.76 12.24 -8.90
C ILE A 81 -14.03 13.59 -9.58
N SER A 82 -14.34 13.60 -10.88
CA SER A 82 -14.77 14.80 -11.63
C SER A 82 -16.26 14.79 -12.01
N SER A 83 -17.03 13.82 -11.52
CA SER A 83 -18.46 13.66 -11.83
C SER A 83 -19.37 13.64 -10.61
N THR A 84 -19.12 14.52 -9.64
CA THR A 84 -20.17 14.93 -8.69
C THR A 84 -20.34 16.44 -8.73
N ASN A 85 -21.59 16.84 -8.98
CA ASN A 85 -22.09 18.21 -9.14
C ASN A 85 -21.81 19.13 -7.96
#